data_AF-A0A519KSF3-F1
#
_entry.id   AF-A0A519KSF3-F1
#
_cell.length_a   1.000
_cell.length_b   1.000
_cell.length_c   1.000
_cell.angle_alpha   90.00
_cell.angle_beta   90.00
_cell.angle_gamma   90.00
#
_symmetry.space_group_name_H-M   'P 1'
#
loop_
_entity.id
_entity.type
_entity.pdbx_description
1 polymer ?
#
loop_
_entity_poly.entity_id
_entity_poly.type
_entity_poly.pdbx_seq_one_letter_code
_entity_poly.pdbx_strand_id
1 'polypeptide(L)'
;MLETLSLNLAKAAMTAQSALAEAALGQAARTSGNGPAPLSPDPFNVGPAMTSVMTSLASRPDRLFSAQADLFNRYMDLWASTARRAAGEEPAAPDPKLAKDKRFKDPAWSENPMFDIMRQSYLVTADWMNGLVSSVEDVDPRTKRRAEFFTRLLTDAFSPANFLASNPVALKALAESNGESLVRGMQNFAADMERGQGKLKISQADYGQFEVGVNVATAPGQVVWRDELFELLQYDPATETQHQIPLLIFPPWINKFYILDLQPANSMIRWLSAQGFTVFVCSWVNPDQDKAGYGFDDYLEKGVYRAVDKVLEQTGSDHVNTVGYCIGGTLMGAALAHMAARGDTRVSSNTFFAAQHDFAEAGDLLLFTDDHWLNEIEQQMDAAGGVLPGAAMAETFNALRANDLIWSFFVSNYLMGKAPPAFDLLFWNADQTRMPKALHMDYLRSMYGRNALSKGEFEIGGLTVDLSKVTIPLYFQASREDHI
;
A
#
# COMPACT_ATOMS: atom_id res chain seq x y z
N MET A 1 -39.97 -14.91 8.45
CA MET A 1 -39.14 -14.38 7.35
C MET A 1 -39.13 -12.85 7.38
N LEU A 2 -40.25 -12.16 7.08
CA LEU A 2 -40.32 -10.68 7.13
C LEU A 2 -40.05 -10.08 8.52
N GLU A 3 -40.58 -10.69 9.59
CA GLU A 3 -40.35 -10.24 10.97
C GLU A 3 -38.87 -10.37 11.37
N THR A 4 -38.24 -11.50 11.07
CA THR A 4 -36.80 -11.75 11.28
C THR A 4 -35.93 -10.76 10.51
N LEU A 5 -36.25 -10.52 9.24
CA LEU A 5 -35.56 -9.52 8.41
C LEU A 5 -35.68 -8.12 9.02
N SER A 6 -36.89 -7.70 9.41
CA SER A 6 -37.12 -6.40 10.03
C SER A 6 -36.32 -6.23 11.33
N LEU A 7 -36.28 -7.27 12.17
CA LEU A 7 -35.53 -7.26 13.43
C LEU A 7 -34.02 -7.17 13.19
N ASN A 8 -33.50 -7.93 12.22
CA ASN A 8 -32.08 -7.90 11.86
C ASN A 8 -31.69 -6.55 11.23
N LEU A 9 -32.53 -5.95 10.40
CA LEU A 9 -32.30 -4.60 9.86
C LEU A 9 -32.26 -3.54 10.98
N ALA A 10 -33.20 -3.60 11.94
CA ALA A 10 -33.20 -2.72 13.10
C ALA A 10 -31.92 -2.90 13.93
N LYS A 11 -31.50 -4.15 14.17
CA LYS A 11 -30.26 -4.47 14.90
C LYS A 11 -29.02 -3.90 14.19
N ALA A 12 -28.89 -4.12 12.88
CA ALA A 12 -27.80 -3.58 12.09
C ALA A 12 -27.74 -2.05 12.15
N ALA A 13 -28.88 -1.38 12.00
CA ALA A 13 -28.98 0.07 12.08
C ALA A 13 -28.57 0.60 13.46
N MET A 14 -29.05 -0.03 14.54
CA MET A 14 -28.67 0.34 15.91
C MET A 14 -27.17 0.17 16.15
N THR A 15 -26.57 -0.95 15.72
CA THR A 15 -25.12 -1.18 15.86
C THR A 15 -24.31 -0.10 15.13
N ALA A 16 -24.67 0.23 13.89
CA ALA A 16 -23.99 1.29 13.13
C ALA A 16 -24.12 2.66 13.82
N GLN A 17 -25.32 3.00 14.28
CA GLN A 17 -25.61 4.28 14.92
C GLN A 17 -24.86 4.43 16.25
N SER A 18 -24.78 3.37 17.06
CA SER A 18 -23.99 3.34 18.29
C SER A 18 -22.50 3.54 18.00
N ALA A 19 -21.93 2.82 17.04
CA ALA A 19 -20.52 2.96 16.68
C ALA A 19 -20.18 4.38 16.18
N LEU A 20 -21.04 4.98 15.37
CA LEU A 20 -20.87 6.37 14.91
C LEU A 20 -20.98 7.38 16.05
N ALA A 21 -21.94 7.19 16.96
CA ALA A 21 -22.11 8.07 18.13
C ALA A 21 -20.89 7.99 19.07
N GLU A 22 -20.39 6.80 19.36
CA GLU A 22 -19.18 6.59 20.16
C GLU A 22 -17.94 7.22 19.51
N ALA A 23 -17.78 7.06 18.19
CA ALA A 23 -16.68 7.68 17.45
C ALA A 23 -16.75 9.21 17.50
N ALA A 24 -17.93 9.80 17.32
CA ALA A 24 -18.13 11.25 17.37
C ALA A 24 -17.86 11.81 18.78
N LEU A 25 -18.34 11.14 19.83
CA LEU A 25 -18.06 11.50 21.22
C LEU A 25 -16.57 11.36 21.57
N GLY A 26 -15.92 10.29 21.10
CA GLY A 26 -14.50 10.04 21.29
C GLY A 26 -13.62 11.09 20.58
N GLN A 27 -14.00 11.53 19.38
CA GLN A 27 -13.33 12.63 18.69
C GLN A 27 -13.50 13.95 19.45
N ALA A 28 -14.73 14.30 19.86
CA ALA A 28 -15.02 15.52 20.60
C ALA A 28 -14.20 15.63 21.90
N ALA A 29 -14.07 14.53 22.64
CA ALA A 29 -13.26 14.44 23.86
C ALA A 29 -11.75 14.61 23.60
N ARG A 30 -11.24 14.18 22.43
CA ARG A 30 -9.83 14.34 22.05
C ARG A 30 -9.51 15.73 21.53
N THR A 31 -10.43 16.36 20.82
CA THR A 31 -10.29 17.77 20.40
C THR A 31 -10.37 18.76 21.56
N SER A 32 -10.91 18.35 22.72
CA SER A 32 -10.88 19.16 23.95
C SER A 32 -9.59 19.00 24.78
N GLY A 33 -8.73 18.03 24.46
CA GLY A 33 -7.35 17.99 24.95
C GLY A 33 -6.43 18.76 24.01
N ASN A 34 -5.24 19.17 24.47
CA ASN A 34 -4.14 19.72 23.65
C ASN A 34 -3.62 18.67 22.63
N GLY A 35 -4.51 18.15 21.77
CA GLY A 35 -4.15 17.32 20.64
C GLY A 35 -3.51 18.16 19.54
N PRO A 36 -2.72 17.55 18.65
CA PRO A 36 -2.10 18.26 17.54
C PRO A 36 -3.17 18.94 16.68
N ALA A 37 -2.82 20.11 16.14
CA ALA A 37 -3.70 20.88 15.27
C ALA A 37 -4.25 19.99 14.13
N PRO A 38 -5.51 20.19 13.71
CA PRO A 38 -6.04 19.46 12.57
C PRO A 38 -5.18 19.76 11.35
N LEU A 39 -4.84 18.70 10.61
CA LEU A 39 -4.13 18.80 9.34
C LEU A 39 -4.84 19.73 8.37
N SER A 40 -4.09 20.24 7.39
CA SER A 40 -4.69 21.02 6.30
C SER A 40 -5.93 20.30 5.76
N PRO A 41 -7.04 21.02 5.46
CA PRO A 41 -8.25 20.43 4.88
C PRO A 41 -8.00 19.69 3.55
N ASP A 42 -6.90 20.02 2.88
CA ASP A 42 -6.43 19.42 1.64
C ASP A 42 -4.93 19.11 1.74
N PRO A 43 -4.56 18.03 2.45
CA PRO A 43 -3.15 17.74 2.70
C PRO A 43 -2.46 17.30 1.40
N PHE A 44 -3.18 16.71 0.44
CA PHE A 44 -2.64 16.24 -0.83
C PHE A 44 -2.66 17.30 -1.95
N ASN A 45 -3.05 18.55 -1.66
CA ASN A 45 -3.08 19.65 -2.62
C ASN A 45 -3.92 19.32 -3.89
N VAL A 46 -5.09 18.72 -3.67
CA VAL A 46 -6.05 18.26 -4.69
C VAL A 46 -6.85 19.42 -5.27
N GLY A 47 -7.32 20.34 -4.43
CA GLY A 47 -8.18 21.45 -4.79
C GLY A 47 -7.58 22.34 -5.88
N PRO A 48 -6.32 22.81 -5.71
CA PRO A 48 -5.64 23.58 -6.75
C PRO A 48 -5.43 22.79 -8.05
N ALA A 49 -5.08 21.51 -7.96
CA ALA A 49 -4.90 20.67 -9.14
C ALA A 49 -6.20 20.49 -9.94
N MET A 50 -7.31 20.18 -9.24
CA MET A 50 -8.63 20.09 -9.85
C MET A 50 -9.08 21.43 -10.43
N THR A 51 -8.83 22.54 -9.73
CA THR A 51 -9.17 23.89 -10.22
C THR A 51 -8.44 24.23 -11.51
N SER A 52 -7.14 23.89 -11.60
CA SER A 52 -6.34 24.11 -12.81
C SER A 52 -6.88 23.32 -14.00
N VAL A 53 -7.18 22.04 -13.81
CA VAL A 53 -7.78 21.19 -14.85
C VAL A 53 -9.16 21.72 -15.27
N MET A 54 -10.03 22.05 -14.32
CA MET A 54 -11.37 22.55 -14.60
C MET A 54 -11.35 23.90 -15.31
N THR A 55 -10.40 24.77 -14.97
CA THR A 55 -10.22 26.07 -15.64
C THR A 55 -9.71 25.89 -17.07
N SER A 56 -8.76 24.98 -17.31
CA SER A 56 -8.34 24.62 -18.66
C SER A 56 -9.52 24.09 -19.48
N LEU A 57 -10.30 23.16 -18.93
CA LEU A 57 -11.50 22.63 -19.60
C LEU A 57 -12.52 23.73 -19.91
N ALA A 58 -12.80 24.61 -18.95
CA ALA A 58 -13.73 25.74 -19.12
C ALA A 58 -13.27 26.72 -20.21
N SER A 59 -11.96 26.88 -20.41
CA SER A 59 -11.41 27.70 -21.49
C SER A 59 -11.57 27.09 -22.90
N ARG A 60 -11.99 25.83 -22.99
CA ARG A 60 -12.13 25.05 -24.23
C ARG A 60 -13.58 24.55 -24.40
N PRO A 61 -14.55 25.46 -24.63
CA PRO A 61 -15.96 25.09 -24.72
C PRO A 61 -16.22 24.02 -25.79
N ASP A 62 -15.54 24.08 -26.95
CA ASP A 62 -15.69 23.09 -28.02
C ASP A 62 -15.35 21.66 -27.56
N ARG A 63 -14.30 21.51 -26.74
CA ARG A 63 -13.91 20.22 -26.18
C ARG A 63 -14.96 19.73 -25.18
N LEU A 64 -15.45 20.60 -24.29
CA LEU A 64 -16.52 20.26 -23.36
C LEU A 64 -17.80 19.83 -24.09
N PHE A 65 -18.22 20.56 -25.13
CA PHE A 65 -19.37 20.19 -25.95
C PHE A 65 -19.15 18.85 -26.66
N SER A 66 -17.97 18.63 -27.25
CA SER A 66 -17.65 17.35 -27.91
C SER A 66 -17.66 16.18 -26.94
N ALA A 67 -17.12 16.36 -25.74
CA ALA A 67 -17.12 15.35 -24.69
C ALA A 67 -18.54 15.08 -24.16
N GLN A 68 -19.37 16.11 -24.03
CA GLN A 68 -20.76 15.95 -23.62
C GLN A 68 -21.59 15.26 -24.71
N ALA A 69 -21.36 15.57 -25.98
CA ALA A 69 -21.99 14.88 -27.11
C ALA A 69 -21.57 13.41 -27.18
N ASP A 70 -20.29 13.10 -26.96
CA ASP A 70 -19.79 11.72 -26.85
C ASP A 70 -20.49 10.96 -25.71
N LEU A 71 -20.57 11.55 -24.51
CA LEU A 71 -21.30 10.96 -23.39
C LEU A 71 -22.76 10.68 -23.75
N PHE A 72 -23.45 11.65 -24.34
CA PHE A 72 -24.84 11.51 -24.76
C PHE A 72 -25.02 10.37 -25.77
N ASN A 73 -24.15 10.28 -26.77
CA ASN A 73 -24.19 9.21 -27.77
C ASN A 73 -23.97 7.83 -27.13
N ARG A 74 -22.99 7.70 -26.22
CA ARG A 74 -22.74 6.45 -25.48
C ARG A 74 -23.94 6.04 -24.63
N TYR A 75 -24.63 7.00 -24.00
CA TYR A 75 -25.88 6.71 -23.30
C TYR A 75 -26.98 6.25 -24.26
N MET A 76 -27.17 6.93 -25.40
CA MET A 76 -28.13 6.51 -26.42
C MET A 76 -27.87 5.08 -26.92
N ASP A 77 -26.61 4.73 -27.16
CA ASP A 77 -26.20 3.37 -27.54
C ASP A 77 -26.51 2.35 -26.44
N LEU A 78 -26.26 2.70 -25.18
CA LEU A 78 -26.62 1.89 -24.02
C LEU A 78 -28.14 1.67 -23.90
N TRP A 79 -28.94 2.72 -24.08
CA TRP A 79 -30.40 2.60 -24.07
C TRP A 79 -30.90 1.74 -25.23
N ALA A 80 -30.33 1.93 -26.43
CA ALA A 80 -30.68 1.14 -27.61
C ALA A 80 -30.29 -0.34 -27.47
N SER A 81 -29.11 -0.63 -26.91
CA SER A 81 -28.67 -2.02 -26.64
C SER A 81 -29.56 -2.69 -25.59
N THR A 82 -29.92 -1.96 -24.53
CA THR A 82 -30.85 -2.43 -23.49
C THR A 82 -32.23 -2.74 -24.07
N ALA A 83 -32.77 -1.84 -24.90
CA ALA A 83 -34.07 -2.03 -25.54
C ALA A 83 -34.10 -3.25 -26.48
N ARG A 84 -33.04 -3.46 -27.28
CA ARG A 84 -32.87 -4.66 -28.12
C ARG A 84 -32.82 -5.94 -27.30
N ARG A 85 -32.08 -5.93 -26.19
CA ARG A 85 -31.98 -7.07 -25.27
C ARG A 85 -33.33 -7.40 -24.62
N ALA A 86 -34.09 -6.38 -24.22
CA ALA A 86 -35.45 -6.54 -23.71
C ALA A 86 -36.43 -7.09 -24.78
N ALA A 87 -36.16 -6.83 -26.06
CA ALA A 87 -36.90 -7.38 -27.19
C ALA A 87 -36.49 -8.82 -27.57
N GLY A 88 -35.54 -9.42 -26.85
CA GLY A 88 -35.12 -10.82 -27.04
C GLY A 88 -33.96 -11.03 -28.03
N GLU A 89 -33.29 -9.96 -28.47
CA GLU A 89 -32.06 -10.08 -29.28
C GLU A 89 -30.87 -10.50 -28.42
N GLU A 90 -29.98 -11.33 -28.99
CA GLU A 90 -28.74 -11.71 -28.31
C GLU A 90 -27.85 -10.48 -28.07
N PRO A 91 -27.30 -10.32 -26.86
CA PRO A 91 -26.48 -9.17 -26.54
C PRO A 91 -25.20 -9.16 -27.37
N ALA A 92 -24.83 -7.98 -27.88
CA ALA A 92 -23.48 -7.75 -28.38
C ALA A 92 -22.45 -8.06 -27.27
N ALA A 93 -21.28 -8.56 -27.65
CA ALA A 93 -20.22 -8.86 -26.69
C ALA A 93 -19.90 -7.60 -25.86
N PRO A 94 -19.79 -7.71 -24.52
CA PRO A 94 -19.46 -6.57 -23.69
C PRO A 94 -18.10 -5.99 -24.10
N ASP A 95 -17.96 -4.66 -24.03
CA ASP A 95 -16.69 -3.98 -24.25
C ASP A 95 -15.60 -4.67 -23.38
N PRO A 96 -14.46 -5.08 -23.95
CA PRO A 96 -13.37 -5.73 -23.25
C PRO A 96 -12.88 -5.00 -21.98
N LYS A 97 -13.04 -3.66 -21.92
CA LYS A 97 -12.77 -2.87 -20.71
C LYS A 97 -13.75 -3.20 -19.58
N LEU A 98 -15.03 -3.42 -19.90
CA LEU A 98 -16.09 -3.82 -18.95
C LEU A 98 -15.81 -5.20 -18.34
N ALA A 99 -15.12 -6.09 -19.07
CA ALA A 99 -14.78 -7.43 -18.60
C ALA A 99 -13.63 -7.48 -17.58
N LYS A 100 -12.87 -6.39 -17.40
CA LYS A 100 -11.68 -6.37 -16.52
C LYS A 100 -11.95 -5.89 -15.10
N ASP A 101 -13.07 -5.20 -14.85
CA ASP A 101 -13.39 -4.69 -13.51
C ASP A 101 -13.92 -5.82 -12.61
N LYS A 102 -13.07 -6.22 -11.65
CA LYS A 102 -13.35 -7.32 -10.72
C LYS A 102 -14.59 -7.07 -9.85
N ARG A 103 -15.01 -5.82 -9.64
CA ARG A 103 -16.20 -5.46 -8.85
C ARG A 103 -17.49 -6.03 -9.46
N PHE A 104 -17.49 -6.24 -10.77
CA PHE A 104 -18.64 -6.68 -11.54
C PHE A 104 -18.53 -8.11 -12.08
N LYS A 105 -17.67 -8.93 -11.46
CA LYS A 105 -17.42 -10.32 -11.87
C LYS A 105 -18.61 -11.25 -11.65
N ASP A 106 -19.46 -10.97 -10.66
CA ASP A 106 -20.61 -11.83 -10.34
C ASP A 106 -21.68 -11.76 -11.45
N PRO A 107 -22.20 -12.90 -11.95
CA PRO A 107 -23.22 -12.93 -13.01
C PRO A 107 -24.47 -12.10 -12.71
N ALA A 108 -24.82 -11.91 -11.43
CA ALA A 108 -25.98 -11.12 -11.02
C ALA A 108 -25.93 -9.65 -11.52
N TRP A 109 -24.73 -9.13 -11.81
CA TRP A 109 -24.54 -7.81 -12.42
C TRP A 109 -24.96 -7.74 -13.89
N SER A 110 -24.88 -8.85 -14.63
CA SER A 110 -25.18 -8.91 -16.07
C SER A 110 -26.50 -9.58 -16.41
N GLU A 111 -26.99 -10.47 -15.53
CA GLU A 111 -28.22 -11.24 -15.74
C GLU A 111 -29.47 -10.40 -15.44
N ASN A 112 -29.39 -9.48 -14.48
CA ASN A 112 -30.51 -8.61 -14.13
C ASN A 112 -30.40 -7.28 -14.92
N PRO A 113 -31.41 -6.94 -15.75
CA PRO A 113 -31.37 -5.74 -16.59
C PRO A 113 -31.15 -4.44 -15.82
N MET A 114 -31.69 -4.31 -14.60
CA MET A 114 -31.54 -3.09 -13.79
C MET A 114 -30.10 -2.89 -13.33
N PHE A 115 -29.46 -3.95 -12.82
CA PHE A 115 -28.07 -3.89 -12.36
C PHE A 115 -27.09 -3.75 -13.53
N ASP A 116 -27.42 -4.34 -14.68
CA ASP A 116 -26.61 -4.24 -15.88
C ASP A 116 -26.60 -2.81 -16.46
N ILE A 117 -27.77 -2.16 -16.58
CA ILE A 117 -27.88 -0.74 -16.97
C ILE A 117 -27.11 0.14 -15.99
N MET A 118 -27.28 -0.10 -14.69
CA MET A 118 -26.61 0.68 -13.64
C MET A 118 -25.09 0.58 -13.73
N ARG A 119 -24.57 -0.64 -13.85
CA ARG A 119 -23.14 -0.91 -14.03
C ARG A 119 -22.60 -0.25 -15.31
N GLN A 120 -23.28 -0.42 -16.45
CA GLN A 120 -22.83 0.14 -17.72
C GLN A 120 -22.88 1.68 -17.71
N SER A 121 -23.93 2.28 -17.12
CA SER A 121 -24.04 3.74 -16.94
C SER A 121 -22.89 4.29 -16.10
N TYR A 122 -22.55 3.60 -15.01
CA TYR A 122 -21.39 3.93 -14.18
C TYR A 122 -20.09 3.87 -14.97
N LEU A 123 -19.83 2.78 -15.69
CA LEU A 123 -18.58 2.58 -16.44
C LEU A 123 -18.42 3.60 -17.57
N VAL A 124 -19.50 3.92 -18.29
CA VAL A 124 -19.52 4.98 -19.31
C VAL A 124 -19.20 6.34 -18.68
N THR A 125 -19.82 6.67 -17.55
CA THR A 125 -19.57 7.96 -16.86
C THR A 125 -18.16 8.05 -16.31
N ALA A 126 -17.65 6.96 -15.72
CA ALA A 126 -16.30 6.89 -15.18
C ALA A 126 -15.24 7.01 -16.29
N ASP A 127 -15.38 6.28 -17.40
CA ASP A 127 -14.47 6.39 -18.56
C ASP A 127 -14.52 7.80 -19.16
N TRP A 128 -15.72 8.40 -19.24
CA TRP A 128 -15.88 9.78 -19.70
C TRP A 128 -15.21 10.80 -18.77
N MET A 129 -15.44 10.74 -17.46
CA MET A 129 -14.83 11.68 -16.50
C MET A 129 -13.30 11.58 -16.52
N ASN A 130 -12.77 10.36 -16.49
CA ASN A 130 -11.33 10.12 -16.54
C ASN A 130 -10.73 10.54 -17.90
N GLY A 131 -11.44 10.27 -19.00
CA GLY A 131 -11.09 10.71 -20.35
C GLY A 131 -11.03 12.23 -20.49
N LEU A 132 -11.99 12.92 -19.89
CA LEU A 132 -12.06 14.39 -19.93
C LEU A 132 -10.84 15.03 -19.24
N VAL A 133 -10.52 14.57 -18.02
CA VAL A 133 -9.36 15.06 -17.26
C VAL A 133 -8.05 14.74 -17.98
N SER A 134 -7.93 13.51 -18.50
CA SER A 134 -6.72 13.08 -19.22
C SER A 134 -6.53 13.76 -20.59
N SER A 135 -7.57 14.33 -21.19
CA SER A 135 -7.48 15.07 -22.46
C SER A 135 -6.83 16.46 -22.34
N VAL A 136 -6.63 16.95 -21.11
CA VAL A 136 -6.01 18.26 -20.85
C VAL A 136 -4.50 18.18 -21.09
N GLU A 137 -3.94 19.09 -21.88
CA GLU A 137 -2.52 19.07 -22.30
C GLU A 137 -1.75 20.33 -21.89
N ASP A 138 -2.46 21.37 -21.47
CA ASP A 138 -1.95 22.69 -21.10
C ASP A 138 -1.83 22.90 -19.58
N VAL A 139 -1.81 21.80 -18.82
CA VAL A 139 -1.55 21.80 -17.38
C VAL A 139 -0.25 21.06 -17.13
N ASP A 140 0.52 21.53 -16.14
CA ASP A 140 1.74 20.87 -15.69
C ASP A 140 1.52 19.34 -15.49
N PRO A 141 2.40 18.47 -16.02
CA PRO A 141 2.20 17.03 -15.98
C PRO A 141 1.98 16.44 -14.59
N ARG A 142 2.64 16.96 -13.55
CA ARG A 142 2.44 16.47 -12.17
C ARG A 142 1.07 16.88 -11.64
N THR A 143 0.68 18.12 -11.89
CA THR A 143 -0.64 18.66 -11.53
C THR A 143 -1.77 17.88 -12.23
N LYS A 144 -1.61 17.59 -13.52
CA LYS A 144 -2.54 16.76 -14.29
C LYS A 144 -2.62 15.35 -13.71
N ARG A 145 -1.48 14.68 -13.47
CA ARG A 145 -1.45 13.32 -12.92
C ARG A 145 -2.12 13.25 -11.54
N ARG A 146 -1.96 14.29 -10.70
CA ARG A 146 -2.68 14.42 -9.42
C ARG A 146 -4.19 14.48 -9.65
N ALA A 147 -4.66 15.35 -10.55
CA ALA A 147 -6.09 15.44 -10.87
C ALA A 147 -6.66 14.13 -11.44
N GLU A 148 -5.91 13.44 -12.30
CA GLU A 148 -6.28 12.11 -12.82
C GLU A 148 -6.40 11.09 -11.69
N PHE A 149 -5.43 11.03 -10.78
CA PHE A 149 -5.43 10.13 -9.63
C PHE A 149 -6.66 10.37 -8.73
N PHE A 150 -6.93 11.62 -8.35
CA PHE A 150 -8.08 11.94 -7.49
C PHE A 150 -9.43 11.79 -8.21
N THR A 151 -9.48 12.02 -9.53
CA THR A 151 -10.68 11.72 -10.33
C THR A 151 -10.98 10.23 -10.32
N ARG A 152 -9.96 9.37 -10.44
CA ARG A 152 -10.12 7.91 -10.30
C ARG A 152 -10.66 7.55 -8.93
N LEU A 153 -10.06 8.07 -7.85
CA LEU A 153 -10.56 7.85 -6.47
C LEU A 153 -12.02 8.25 -6.29
N LEU A 154 -12.41 9.39 -6.85
CA LEU A 154 -13.79 9.85 -6.83
C LEU A 154 -14.72 8.89 -7.58
N THR A 155 -14.37 8.54 -8.82
CA THR A 155 -15.16 7.59 -9.62
C THR A 155 -15.22 6.21 -8.98
N ASP A 156 -14.20 5.79 -8.25
CA ASP A 156 -14.19 4.53 -7.53
C ASP A 156 -15.13 4.56 -6.33
N ALA A 157 -15.18 5.67 -5.59
CA ALA A 157 -16.08 5.86 -4.46
C ALA A 157 -17.55 5.81 -4.86
N PHE A 158 -17.91 6.37 -6.02
CA PHE A 158 -19.28 6.38 -6.54
C PHE A 158 -19.70 5.10 -7.28
N SER A 159 -18.89 4.04 -7.25
CA SER A 159 -19.26 2.77 -7.85
C SER A 159 -20.55 2.22 -7.22
N PRO A 160 -21.55 1.77 -8.01
CA PRO A 160 -22.77 1.17 -7.49
C PRO A 160 -22.51 -0.11 -6.68
N ALA A 161 -21.35 -0.75 -6.86
CA ALA A 161 -20.95 -1.90 -6.07
C ALA A 161 -20.70 -1.56 -4.59
N ASN A 162 -20.45 -0.29 -4.26
CA ASN A 162 -20.09 0.12 -2.90
C ASN A 162 -21.30 0.36 -1.98
N PHE A 163 -22.53 0.32 -2.51
CA PHE A 163 -23.75 0.61 -1.74
C PHE A 163 -24.69 -0.58 -1.71
N LEU A 164 -25.28 -0.86 -0.54
CA LEU A 164 -26.18 -2.00 -0.35
C LEU A 164 -27.35 -1.98 -1.34
N ALA A 165 -28.00 -0.84 -1.54
CA ALA A 165 -29.20 -0.71 -2.37
C ALA A 165 -28.96 -0.98 -3.87
N SER A 166 -27.71 -0.83 -4.33
CA SER A 166 -27.30 -0.98 -5.73
C SER A 166 -26.42 -2.20 -5.99
N ASN A 167 -26.12 -2.99 -4.96
CA ASN A 167 -25.24 -4.15 -5.08
C ASN A 167 -26.06 -5.46 -5.06
N PRO A 168 -26.21 -6.16 -6.21
CA PRO A 168 -27.01 -7.38 -6.30
C PRO A 168 -26.47 -8.52 -5.42
N VAL A 169 -25.15 -8.61 -5.25
CA VAL A 169 -24.51 -9.65 -4.46
C VAL A 169 -24.78 -9.43 -2.97
N ALA A 170 -24.69 -8.18 -2.51
CA ALA A 170 -25.01 -7.82 -1.13
C ALA A 170 -26.51 -7.97 -0.83
N LEU A 171 -27.40 -7.57 -1.75
CA LEU A 171 -28.84 -7.77 -1.61
C LEU A 171 -29.22 -9.26 -1.58
N LYS A 172 -28.57 -10.07 -2.41
CA LYS A 172 -28.73 -11.53 -2.38
C LYS A 172 -28.30 -12.11 -1.03
N ALA A 173 -27.12 -11.73 -0.54
CA ALA A 173 -26.63 -12.16 0.77
C ALA A 173 -27.56 -11.73 1.91
N LEU A 174 -28.10 -10.50 1.85
CA LEU A 174 -29.10 -9.99 2.79
C LEU A 174 -30.37 -10.85 2.79
N ALA A 175 -30.90 -11.16 1.60
CA ALA A 175 -32.11 -11.94 1.45
C ALA A 175 -31.92 -13.40 1.92
N GLU A 176 -30.86 -14.06 1.46
CA GLU A 176 -30.54 -15.45 1.80
C GLU A 176 -30.29 -15.65 3.29
N SER A 177 -29.66 -14.67 3.96
CA SER A 177 -29.39 -14.73 5.40
C SER A 177 -30.50 -14.11 6.26
N ASN A 178 -31.66 -13.72 5.71
CA ASN A 178 -32.69 -12.97 6.42
C ASN A 178 -32.15 -11.74 7.21
N GLY A 179 -31.19 -11.01 6.63
CA GLY A 179 -30.57 -9.83 7.24
C GLY A 179 -29.39 -10.09 8.18
N GLU A 180 -29.09 -11.34 8.52
CA GLU A 180 -27.98 -11.67 9.43
C GLU A 180 -26.60 -11.25 8.90
N SER A 181 -26.38 -11.35 7.58
CA SER A 181 -25.16 -10.86 6.90
C SER A 181 -24.90 -9.39 7.22
N LEU A 182 -25.92 -8.53 7.12
CA LEU A 182 -25.78 -7.11 7.43
C LEU A 182 -25.56 -6.86 8.92
N VAL A 183 -26.19 -7.64 9.81
CA VAL A 183 -25.93 -7.57 11.27
C VAL A 183 -24.46 -7.84 11.56
N ARG A 184 -23.91 -8.95 11.03
CA ARG A 184 -22.48 -9.28 11.16
C ARG A 184 -21.61 -8.17 10.56
N GLY A 185 -22.02 -7.62 9.42
CA GLY A 185 -21.29 -6.55 8.77
C GLY A 185 -21.23 -5.27 9.60
N MET A 186 -22.31 -4.89 10.27
CA MET A 186 -22.31 -3.74 11.17
C MET A 186 -21.55 -4.00 12.47
N GLN A 187 -21.49 -5.26 12.93
CA GLN A 187 -20.60 -5.66 14.03
C GLN A 187 -19.12 -5.53 13.63
N ASN A 188 -18.75 -5.97 12.43
CA ASN A 188 -17.41 -5.78 11.88
C ASN A 188 -17.06 -4.29 11.77
N PHE A 189 -18.00 -3.47 11.29
CA PHE A 189 -17.84 -2.01 11.21
C PHE A 189 -17.60 -1.40 12.60
N ALA A 190 -18.39 -1.78 13.60
CA ALA A 190 -18.21 -1.30 14.97
C ALA A 190 -16.85 -1.68 15.55
N ALA A 191 -16.41 -2.94 15.37
CA ALA A 191 -15.09 -3.39 15.81
C ALA A 191 -13.94 -2.64 15.10
N ASP A 192 -14.07 -2.38 13.81
CA ASP A 192 -13.07 -1.63 13.03
C ASP A 192 -13.02 -0.15 13.44
N MET A 193 -14.14 0.46 13.80
CA MET A 193 -14.23 1.82 14.35
C MET A 193 -13.60 1.92 15.75
N GLU A 194 -13.87 0.94 16.62
CA GLU A 194 -13.28 0.85 17.96
C GLU A 194 -11.76 0.70 17.85
N ARG A 195 -11.29 -0.22 17.02
CA ARG A 195 -9.85 -0.46 16.79
C ARG A 195 -9.15 0.74 16.20
N GLY A 196 -9.78 1.46 15.28
CA GLY A 196 -9.25 2.71 14.74
C GLY A 196 -9.47 3.91 15.66
N GLN A 197 -9.95 3.69 16.89
CA GLN A 197 -10.18 4.69 17.92
C GLN A 197 -11.00 5.87 17.37
N GLY A 198 -12.11 5.60 16.69
CA GLY A 198 -12.99 6.62 16.11
C GLY A 198 -12.66 7.02 14.67
N LYS A 199 -11.57 6.50 14.08
CA LYS A 199 -11.38 6.45 12.62
C LYS A 199 -11.71 5.04 12.13
N LEU A 200 -12.27 4.91 10.93
CA LEU A 200 -12.55 3.59 10.36
C LEU A 200 -11.24 2.93 9.90
N LYS A 201 -10.78 1.90 10.61
CA LYS A 201 -9.62 1.08 10.20
C LYS A 201 -10.10 -0.26 9.66
N ILE A 202 -10.32 -0.34 8.34
CA ILE A 202 -10.87 -1.52 7.68
C ILE A 202 -9.98 -2.75 7.92
N SER A 203 -10.57 -3.84 8.42
CA SER A 203 -9.88 -5.13 8.53
C SER A 203 -9.60 -5.73 7.15
N GLN A 204 -8.32 -5.88 6.79
CA GLN A 204 -7.92 -6.59 5.57
C GLN A 204 -7.54 -8.05 5.84
N ALA A 205 -7.18 -8.40 7.08
CA ALA A 205 -6.89 -9.76 7.52
C ALA A 205 -7.60 -10.12 8.82
N ASP A 206 -7.79 -11.41 9.06
CA ASP A 206 -8.07 -11.92 10.41
C ASP A 206 -6.77 -11.92 11.23
N TYR A 207 -6.60 -10.89 12.07
CA TYR A 207 -5.42 -10.73 12.91
C TYR A 207 -5.36 -11.72 14.08
N GLY A 208 -6.46 -12.42 14.41
CA GLY A 208 -6.49 -13.37 15.51
C GLY A 208 -5.91 -14.75 15.17
N GLN A 209 -5.72 -15.04 13.88
CA GLN A 209 -5.19 -16.32 13.41
C GLN A 209 -3.68 -16.36 13.31
N PHE A 210 -2.99 -15.21 13.40
CA PHE A 210 -1.54 -15.12 13.21
C PHE A 210 -0.86 -14.50 14.42
N GLU A 211 0.19 -15.18 14.88
CA GLU A 211 1.05 -14.75 15.97
C GLU A 211 2.51 -14.96 15.55
N VAL A 212 3.26 -13.87 15.51
CA VAL A 212 4.68 -13.85 15.12
C VAL A 212 5.48 -14.67 16.12
N GLY A 213 6.27 -15.63 15.62
CA GLY A 213 7.03 -16.60 16.41
C GLY A 213 6.28 -17.87 16.78
N VAL A 214 4.95 -17.93 16.56
CA VAL A 214 4.12 -19.13 16.85
C VAL A 214 3.69 -19.82 15.57
N ASN A 215 3.12 -19.09 14.62
CA ASN A 215 2.66 -19.64 13.34
C ASN A 215 3.05 -18.81 12.10
N VAL A 216 3.61 -17.62 12.30
CA VAL A 216 4.29 -16.79 11.29
C VAL A 216 5.70 -16.48 11.78
N ALA A 217 6.71 -16.33 10.91
CA ALA A 217 8.10 -16.09 11.30
C ALA A 217 8.67 -17.20 12.19
N THR A 218 8.44 -18.46 11.78
CA THR A 218 8.74 -19.65 12.59
C THR A 218 9.97 -20.42 12.13
N ALA A 219 10.72 -19.93 11.14
CA ALA A 219 11.96 -20.60 10.73
C ALA A 219 12.89 -20.74 11.96
N PRO A 220 13.38 -21.96 12.27
CA PRO A 220 14.25 -22.18 13.41
C PRO A 220 15.51 -21.34 13.27
N GLY A 221 15.85 -20.63 14.34
CA GLY A 221 16.97 -19.69 14.37
C GLY A 221 17.01 -18.95 15.69
N GLN A 222 17.99 -18.05 15.82
CA GLN A 222 18.23 -17.31 17.04
C GLN A 222 18.79 -15.92 16.75
N VAL A 223 18.55 -14.99 17.68
CA VAL A 223 19.25 -13.70 17.71
C VAL A 223 20.70 -13.97 18.15
N VAL A 224 21.66 -13.77 17.25
CA VAL A 224 23.09 -13.96 17.55
C VAL A 224 23.77 -12.68 17.98
N TRP A 225 23.17 -11.54 17.66
CA TRP A 225 23.65 -10.23 18.06
C TRP A 225 22.50 -9.22 18.09
N ARG A 226 22.58 -8.21 18.97
CA ARG A 226 21.55 -7.18 19.16
C ARG A 226 22.18 -5.86 19.57
N ASP A 227 21.66 -4.76 19.06
CA ASP A 227 21.93 -3.41 19.53
C ASP A 227 20.67 -2.51 19.54
N GLU A 228 20.87 -1.19 19.54
CA GLU A 228 19.81 -0.21 19.46
C GLU A 228 19.07 -0.15 18.11
N LEU A 229 19.66 -0.59 17.00
CA LEU A 229 19.12 -0.40 15.65
C LEU A 229 18.56 -1.69 15.04
N PHE A 230 19.16 -2.85 15.31
CA PHE A 230 18.71 -4.13 14.78
C PHE A 230 19.07 -5.33 15.65
N GLU A 231 18.37 -6.42 15.40
CA GLU A 231 18.74 -7.77 15.82
C GLU A 231 19.27 -8.54 14.62
N LEU A 232 20.45 -9.16 14.76
CA LEU A 232 20.98 -10.08 13.76
C LEU A 232 20.45 -11.48 14.05
N LEU A 233 19.58 -11.97 13.18
CA LEU A 233 19.06 -13.33 13.23
C LEU A 233 19.98 -14.25 12.44
N GLN A 234 20.35 -15.40 13.01
CA GLN A 234 20.96 -16.52 12.29
C GLN A 234 19.99 -17.69 12.32
N TYR A 235 19.71 -18.27 11.16
CA TYR A 235 18.81 -19.41 11.04
C TYR A 235 19.57 -20.74 11.10
N ASP A 236 18.90 -21.75 11.66
CA ASP A 236 19.47 -23.08 11.81
C ASP A 236 19.73 -23.72 10.43
N PRO A 237 20.82 -24.49 10.29
CA PRO A 237 21.08 -25.21 9.05
C PRO A 237 20.03 -26.31 8.84
N ALA A 238 19.49 -26.42 7.62
CA ALA A 238 18.56 -27.48 7.24
C ALA A 238 19.26 -28.65 6.49
N THR A 239 20.59 -28.59 6.37
CA THR A 239 21.44 -29.54 5.63
C THR A 239 22.70 -29.85 6.44
N GLU A 240 23.32 -31.02 6.19
CA GLU A 240 24.56 -31.42 6.88
C GLU A 240 25.76 -30.53 6.52
N THR A 241 25.78 -30.01 5.28
CA THR A 241 26.81 -29.10 4.78
C THR A 241 26.16 -27.83 4.25
N GLN A 242 26.89 -26.73 4.34
CA GLN A 242 26.44 -25.40 3.95
C GLN A 242 27.45 -24.76 3.00
N HIS A 243 27.02 -23.80 2.19
CA HIS A 243 27.90 -22.96 1.41
C HIS A 243 28.82 -22.16 2.31
N GLN A 244 30.09 -22.07 1.93
CA GLN A 244 31.12 -21.41 2.74
C GLN A 244 30.86 -19.91 2.93
N ILE A 245 30.34 -19.23 1.90
CA ILE A 245 30.01 -17.81 1.96
C ILE A 245 28.56 -17.66 2.48
N PRO A 246 28.35 -17.01 3.65
CA PRO A 246 27.02 -16.79 4.21
C PRO A 246 26.20 -15.81 3.38
N LEU A 247 24.89 -15.79 3.63
CA LEU A 247 23.94 -14.89 3.00
C LEU A 247 23.32 -13.96 4.05
N LEU A 248 23.51 -12.64 3.91
CA LEU A 248 22.95 -11.63 4.80
C LEU A 248 21.85 -10.84 4.09
N ILE A 249 20.66 -10.82 4.67
CA ILE A 249 19.49 -10.15 4.10
C ILE A 249 19.17 -8.86 4.86
N PHE A 250 19.05 -7.77 4.11
CA PHE A 250 18.57 -6.45 4.55
C PHE A 250 17.13 -6.24 4.07
N PRO A 251 16.12 -6.56 4.91
CA PRO A 251 14.72 -6.32 4.62
C PRO A 251 14.39 -4.81 4.63
N PRO A 252 13.20 -4.41 4.12
CA PRO A 252 12.71 -3.06 4.35
C PRO A 252 12.49 -2.79 5.84
N TRP A 253 12.57 -1.51 6.24
CA TRP A 253 12.19 -1.06 7.59
C TRP A 253 10.82 -0.38 7.66
N ILE A 254 10.07 -0.30 6.55
CA ILE A 254 8.70 0.23 6.47
C ILE A 254 7.67 -0.76 7.05
N ASN A 255 7.93 -2.05 6.85
CA ASN A 255 7.25 -3.17 7.47
C ASN A 255 8.31 -4.14 8.01
N LYS A 256 7.89 -5.13 8.80
CA LYS A 256 8.82 -6.06 9.44
C LYS A 256 9.41 -7.09 8.47
N PHE A 257 10.54 -7.68 8.83
CA PHE A 257 11.30 -8.60 7.98
C PHE A 257 10.55 -9.88 7.57
N TYR A 258 9.55 -10.30 8.35
CA TYR A 258 8.95 -11.63 8.24
C TYR A 258 8.08 -11.86 6.99
N ILE A 259 7.96 -10.88 6.09
CA ILE A 259 7.52 -11.14 4.72
C ILE A 259 8.40 -12.19 4.01
N LEU A 260 9.66 -12.32 4.42
CA LEU A 260 10.59 -13.33 3.92
C LEU A 260 10.44 -14.69 4.64
N ASP A 261 9.69 -14.74 5.74
CA ASP A 261 9.42 -15.93 6.54
C ASP A 261 7.98 -15.89 7.07
N LEU A 262 7.00 -15.93 6.17
CA LEU A 262 5.60 -15.94 6.54
C LEU A 262 5.24 -17.27 7.23
N GLN A 263 4.60 -18.18 6.50
CA GLN A 263 4.30 -19.53 6.97
C GLN A 263 5.34 -20.52 6.42
N PRO A 264 5.44 -21.74 6.98
CA PRO A 264 6.42 -22.72 6.50
C PRO A 264 6.33 -23.03 4.99
N ALA A 265 5.13 -22.98 4.41
CA ALA A 265 4.90 -23.27 3.00
C ALA A 265 5.36 -22.17 2.04
N ASN A 266 5.51 -20.93 2.51
CA ASN A 266 5.87 -19.76 1.70
C ASN A 266 7.02 -18.94 2.33
N SER A 267 7.85 -19.60 3.14
CA SER A 267 9.04 -19.00 3.75
C SER A 267 10.25 -19.12 2.82
N MET A 268 10.75 -17.96 2.37
CA MET A 268 12.00 -17.89 1.62
C MET A 268 13.19 -18.27 2.49
N ILE A 269 13.19 -17.89 3.77
CA ILE A 269 14.27 -18.22 4.71
C ILE A 269 14.41 -19.74 4.87
N ARG A 270 13.31 -20.46 5.09
CA ARG A 270 13.34 -21.93 5.17
C ARG A 270 13.84 -22.54 3.88
N TRP A 271 13.40 -22.02 2.74
CA TRP A 271 13.83 -22.50 1.44
C TRP A 271 15.34 -22.29 1.24
N LEU A 272 15.88 -21.10 1.57
CA LEU A 272 17.31 -20.78 1.49
C LEU A 272 18.16 -21.67 2.40
N SER A 273 17.76 -21.85 3.67
CA SER A 273 18.44 -22.78 4.58
C SER A 273 18.45 -24.20 4.04
N ALA A 274 17.35 -24.65 3.40
CA ALA A 274 17.25 -25.96 2.76
C ALA A 274 18.07 -26.08 1.46
N GLN A 275 18.38 -24.96 0.80
CA GLN A 275 19.35 -24.93 -0.30
C GLN A 275 20.81 -24.96 0.20
N GLY A 276 21.04 -24.96 1.51
CA GLY A 276 22.39 -25.04 2.10
C GLY A 276 23.04 -23.68 2.31
N PHE A 277 22.31 -22.57 2.31
CA PHE A 277 22.87 -21.27 2.71
C PHE A 277 22.84 -21.09 4.22
N THR A 278 23.91 -20.50 4.78
CA THR A 278 23.87 -19.96 6.14
C THR A 278 23.23 -18.59 6.06
N VAL A 279 21.97 -18.50 6.50
CA VAL A 279 21.13 -17.31 6.32
C VAL A 279 21.16 -16.45 7.57
N PHE A 280 21.42 -15.16 7.35
CA PHE A 280 21.29 -14.10 8.33
C PHE A 280 20.27 -13.05 7.89
N VAL A 281 19.53 -12.48 8.84
CA VAL A 281 18.59 -11.38 8.58
C VAL A 281 18.87 -10.23 9.55
N CYS A 282 18.98 -9.02 9.00
CA CYS A 282 18.97 -7.78 9.78
C CYS A 282 17.52 -7.41 10.15
N SER A 283 17.08 -7.75 11.36
CA SER A 283 15.75 -7.43 11.86
C SER A 283 15.74 -6.04 12.51
N TRP A 284 15.28 -5.04 11.77
CA TRP A 284 15.25 -3.65 12.22
C TRP A 284 14.37 -3.44 13.45
N VAL A 285 14.87 -2.67 14.42
CA VAL A 285 14.09 -2.18 15.55
C VAL A 285 13.03 -1.20 15.04
N ASN A 286 11.78 -1.35 15.50
CA ASN A 286 10.74 -0.35 15.26
C ASN A 286 11.07 0.93 16.07
N PRO A 287 11.43 2.05 15.41
CA PRO A 287 11.98 3.20 16.11
C PRO A 287 10.92 3.89 16.97
N ASP A 288 11.40 4.58 18.00
CA ASP A 288 10.62 5.50 18.82
C ASP A 288 11.30 6.90 18.79
N GLN A 289 10.77 7.85 19.56
CA GLN A 289 11.24 9.24 19.60
C GLN A 289 12.74 9.37 19.87
N ASP A 290 13.34 8.41 20.57
CA ASP A 290 14.79 8.36 20.86
C ASP A 290 15.65 8.24 19.59
N LYS A 291 15.07 7.77 18.48
CA LYS A 291 15.73 7.61 17.18
C LYS A 291 15.23 8.59 16.13
N ALA A 292 14.46 9.62 16.51
CA ALA A 292 13.92 10.62 15.59
C ALA A 292 14.99 11.24 14.65
N GLY A 293 16.20 11.43 15.18
CA GLY A 293 17.35 11.98 14.45
C GLY A 293 18.15 10.98 13.61
N TYR A 294 17.82 9.69 13.63
CA TYR A 294 18.57 8.68 12.88
C TYR A 294 18.33 8.87 11.38
N GLY A 295 19.43 8.95 10.63
CA GLY A 295 19.42 9.16 9.17
C GLY A 295 20.01 7.99 8.39
N PHE A 296 20.25 8.20 7.09
CA PHE A 296 20.90 7.20 6.24
C PHE A 296 22.28 6.80 6.76
N ASP A 297 23.06 7.74 7.28
CA ASP A 297 24.40 7.48 7.84
C ASP A 297 24.35 6.51 9.03
N ASP A 298 23.35 6.64 9.91
CA ASP A 298 23.15 5.70 11.02
C ASP A 298 22.83 4.30 10.49
N TYR A 299 21.94 4.20 9.50
CA TYR A 299 21.56 2.92 8.90
C TYR A 299 22.70 2.29 8.07
N LEU A 300 23.60 3.10 7.52
CA LEU A 300 24.81 2.64 6.84
C LEU A 300 25.82 2.08 7.85
N GLU A 301 26.26 2.89 8.80
CA GLU A 301 27.36 2.55 9.71
C GLU A 301 26.91 1.61 10.84
N LYS A 302 25.79 1.93 11.51
CA LYS A 302 25.26 1.10 12.61
C LYS A 302 24.39 -0.04 12.10
N GLY A 303 23.92 0.00 10.86
CA GLY A 303 23.12 -1.08 10.24
C GLY A 303 23.97 -1.96 9.33
N VAL A 304 24.19 -1.53 8.08
CA VAL A 304 24.82 -2.36 7.04
C VAL A 304 26.23 -2.80 7.40
N TYR A 305 27.13 -1.86 7.71
CA TYR A 305 28.52 -2.18 8.04
C TYR A 305 28.62 -3.07 9.28
N ARG A 306 27.89 -2.72 10.34
CA ARG A 306 27.85 -3.48 11.59
C ARG A 306 27.30 -4.90 11.39
N ALA A 307 26.25 -5.08 10.59
CA ALA A 307 25.72 -6.40 10.27
C ALA A 307 26.73 -7.25 9.49
N VAL A 308 27.42 -6.65 8.51
CA VAL A 308 28.51 -7.34 7.78
C VAL A 308 29.61 -7.75 8.75
N ASP A 309 30.10 -6.84 9.60
CA ASP A 309 31.13 -7.14 10.61
C ASP A 309 30.74 -8.34 11.48
N LYS A 310 29.50 -8.33 11.98
CA LYS A 310 29.01 -9.38 12.88
C LYS A 310 28.78 -10.71 12.20
N VAL A 311 28.37 -10.73 10.93
CA VAL A 311 28.29 -11.97 10.15
C VAL A 311 29.67 -12.56 9.91
N LEU A 312 30.65 -11.75 9.53
CA LEU A 312 32.03 -12.23 9.30
C LEU A 312 32.67 -12.72 10.61
N GLU A 313 32.47 -12.01 11.72
CA GLU A 313 32.91 -12.44 13.06
C GLU A 313 32.27 -13.77 13.47
N GLN A 314 30.95 -13.91 13.29
CA GLN A 314 30.19 -15.11 13.67
C GLN A 314 30.57 -16.33 12.83
N THR A 315 30.89 -16.15 11.54
CA THR A 315 31.14 -17.25 10.60
C THR A 315 32.62 -17.56 10.38
N GLY A 316 33.51 -16.60 10.67
CA GLY A 316 34.92 -16.66 10.29
C GLY A 316 35.16 -16.60 8.78
N SER A 317 34.13 -16.25 7.98
CA SER A 317 34.27 -16.03 6.54
C SER A 317 34.92 -14.68 6.28
N ASP A 318 35.74 -14.59 5.22
CA ASP A 318 36.29 -13.30 4.74
C ASP A 318 35.27 -12.50 3.93
N HIS A 319 34.22 -13.17 3.45
CA HIS A 319 33.23 -12.58 2.55
C HIS A 319 31.80 -12.95 2.91
N VAL A 320 30.85 -12.13 2.45
CA VAL A 320 29.40 -12.35 2.58
C VAL A 320 28.68 -12.07 1.26
N ASN A 321 27.64 -12.84 0.96
CA ASN A 321 26.67 -12.47 -0.08
C ASN A 321 25.53 -11.68 0.56
N THR A 322 25.03 -10.66 -0.12
CA THR A 322 23.99 -9.79 0.43
C THR A 322 22.71 -9.85 -0.38
N VAL A 323 21.60 -9.58 0.29
CA VAL A 323 20.29 -9.37 -0.32
C VAL A 323 19.73 -8.06 0.20
N GLY A 324 19.32 -7.16 -0.70
CA GLY A 324 18.58 -5.96 -0.36
C GLY A 324 17.15 -6.04 -0.88
N TYR A 325 16.16 -5.92 0.00
CA TYR A 325 14.73 -5.96 -0.37
C TYR A 325 14.08 -4.58 -0.23
N CYS A 326 13.41 -4.10 -1.29
CA CYS A 326 12.68 -2.83 -1.30
C CYS A 326 13.60 -1.68 -0.86
N ILE A 327 13.20 -0.86 0.11
CA ILE A 327 14.02 0.24 0.63
C ILE A 327 15.33 -0.24 1.29
N GLY A 328 15.36 -1.47 1.83
CA GLY A 328 16.59 -2.12 2.27
C GLY A 328 17.57 -2.36 1.12
N GLY A 329 17.06 -2.58 -0.09
CA GLY A 329 17.86 -2.63 -1.31
C GLY A 329 18.32 -1.26 -1.82
N THR A 330 17.55 -0.20 -1.62
CA THR A 330 18.01 1.18 -1.88
C THR A 330 19.19 1.52 -0.97
N LEU A 331 19.07 1.24 0.34
CA LEU A 331 20.17 1.41 1.31
C LEU A 331 21.38 0.53 0.95
N MET A 332 21.16 -0.74 0.60
CA MET A 332 22.25 -1.64 0.21
C MET A 332 22.97 -1.15 -1.06
N GLY A 333 22.24 -0.61 -2.05
CA GLY A 333 22.86 -0.02 -3.24
C GLY A 333 23.77 1.16 -2.91
N ALA A 334 23.30 2.08 -2.06
CA ALA A 334 24.13 3.18 -1.56
C ALA A 334 25.34 2.68 -0.75
N ALA A 335 25.14 1.68 0.10
CA ALA A 335 26.20 1.07 0.89
C ALA A 335 27.27 0.38 0.03
N LEU A 336 26.88 -0.33 -1.03
CA LEU A 336 27.82 -0.95 -1.97
C LEU A 336 28.66 0.10 -2.71
N ALA A 337 28.04 1.20 -3.13
CA ALA A 337 28.76 2.29 -3.77
C ALA A 337 29.72 2.99 -2.79
N HIS A 338 29.30 3.15 -1.53
CA HIS A 338 30.17 3.65 -0.46
C HIS A 338 31.34 2.69 -0.16
N MET A 339 31.09 1.38 -0.09
CA MET A 339 32.10 0.33 0.04
C MET A 339 33.10 0.38 -1.12
N ALA A 340 32.63 0.51 -2.36
CA ALA A 340 33.49 0.65 -3.54
C ALA A 340 34.40 1.88 -3.45
N ALA A 341 33.88 3.03 -3.00
CA ALA A 341 34.67 4.24 -2.80
C ALA A 341 35.75 4.08 -1.70
N ARG A 342 35.51 3.23 -0.70
CA ARG A 342 36.47 2.90 0.37
C ARG A 342 37.40 1.72 0.05
N GLY A 343 37.22 1.06 -1.09
CA GLY A 343 37.95 -0.16 -1.44
C GLY A 343 37.59 -1.37 -0.56
N ASP A 344 36.39 -1.39 0.01
CA ASP A 344 35.89 -2.49 0.84
C ASP A 344 35.31 -3.60 -0.05
N THR A 345 35.90 -4.78 0.01
CA THR A 345 35.59 -5.94 -0.84
C THR A 345 34.93 -7.09 -0.09
N ARG A 346 34.38 -6.84 1.10
CA ARG A 346 33.79 -7.90 1.95
C ARG A 346 32.50 -8.49 1.39
N VAL A 347 31.77 -7.74 0.57
CA VAL A 347 30.59 -8.26 -0.12
C VAL A 347 31.00 -8.91 -1.45
N SER A 348 30.78 -10.21 -1.60
CA SER A 348 31.14 -10.98 -2.80
C SER A 348 30.12 -10.85 -3.93
N SER A 349 28.84 -10.76 -3.60
CA SER A 349 27.75 -10.54 -4.56
C SER A 349 26.54 -9.95 -3.84
N ASN A 350 25.63 -9.33 -4.60
CA ASN A 350 24.38 -8.82 -4.07
C ASN A 350 23.18 -9.18 -4.95
N THR A 351 22.06 -9.49 -4.31
CA THR A 351 20.76 -9.66 -4.94
C THR A 351 19.80 -8.55 -4.51
N PHE A 352 19.12 -7.93 -5.46
CA PHE A 352 18.07 -6.94 -5.21
C PHE A 352 16.70 -7.53 -5.51
N PHE A 353 15.82 -7.53 -4.51
CA PHE A 353 14.40 -7.84 -4.66
C PHE A 353 13.60 -6.54 -4.65
N ALA A 354 12.83 -6.27 -5.71
CA ALA A 354 11.94 -5.10 -5.83
C ALA A 354 12.55 -3.80 -5.26
N ALA A 355 13.83 -3.55 -5.51
CA ALA A 355 14.57 -2.43 -4.97
C ALA A 355 14.73 -1.36 -6.03
N GLN A 356 14.47 -0.12 -5.66
CA GLN A 356 14.59 1.02 -6.57
C GLN A 356 15.86 1.81 -6.25
N HIS A 357 16.66 2.05 -7.29
CA HIS A 357 17.85 2.91 -7.24
C HIS A 357 17.71 4.14 -8.14
N ASP A 358 16.92 4.01 -9.22
CA ASP A 358 16.48 5.10 -10.08
C ASP A 358 14.98 5.38 -9.84
N PHE A 359 14.69 6.55 -9.28
CA PHE A 359 13.36 7.02 -8.89
C PHE A 359 12.69 7.90 -9.94
N ALA A 360 13.26 8.04 -11.15
CA ALA A 360 12.69 8.87 -12.21
C ALA A 360 11.26 8.44 -12.60
N GLU A 361 10.98 7.13 -12.57
CA GLU A 361 9.68 6.54 -12.91
C GLU A 361 9.04 5.81 -11.71
N ALA A 362 9.11 6.39 -10.50
CA ALA A 362 8.57 5.78 -9.26
C ALA A 362 7.03 5.83 -9.14
N GLY A 363 6.30 5.67 -10.25
CA GLY A 363 4.85 5.52 -10.23
C GLY A 363 4.08 6.70 -9.61
N ASP A 364 2.96 6.38 -8.96
CA ASP A 364 2.09 7.37 -8.32
C ASP A 364 2.65 7.88 -6.99
N LEU A 365 3.70 7.25 -6.44
CA LEU A 365 4.41 7.75 -5.25
C LEU A 365 5.03 9.13 -5.50
N LEU A 366 5.37 9.46 -6.76
CA LEU A 366 5.84 10.79 -7.14
C LEU A 366 4.81 11.90 -6.87
N LEU A 367 3.51 11.59 -6.77
CA LEU A 367 2.47 12.56 -6.41
C LEU A 367 2.61 13.05 -4.96
N PHE A 368 3.29 12.28 -4.12
CA PHE A 368 3.52 12.52 -2.69
C PHE A 368 4.91 13.10 -2.43
N THR A 369 5.49 13.83 -3.40
CA THR A 369 6.82 14.46 -3.29
C THR A 369 6.77 15.98 -3.39
N ASP A 370 5.58 16.54 -3.43
CA ASP A 370 5.33 17.98 -3.50
C ASP A 370 5.69 18.64 -2.17
N ASP A 371 6.30 19.83 -2.21
CA ASP A 371 6.74 20.55 -1.00
C ASP A 371 5.60 20.79 -0.02
N HIS A 372 4.36 21.00 -0.51
CA HIS A 372 3.19 21.15 0.36
C HIS A 372 2.95 19.89 1.19
N TRP A 373 2.95 18.72 0.54
CA TRP A 373 2.74 17.43 1.21
C TRP A 373 3.92 17.07 2.11
N LEU A 374 5.16 17.33 1.68
CA LEU A 374 6.35 17.09 2.50
C LEU A 374 6.32 17.93 3.78
N ASN A 375 5.86 19.18 3.72
CA ASN A 375 5.71 20.03 4.88
C ASN A 375 4.60 19.54 5.83
N GLU A 376 3.48 19.03 5.30
CA GLU A 376 2.41 18.42 6.10
C GLU A 376 2.89 17.16 6.82
N ILE A 377 3.59 16.25 6.12
CA ILE A 377 4.19 15.06 6.76
C ILE A 377 5.20 15.48 7.82
N GLU A 378 6.06 16.45 7.52
CA GLU A 378 7.07 16.93 8.45
C GLU A 378 6.44 17.46 9.74
N GLN A 379 5.36 18.25 9.65
CA GLN A 379 4.60 18.71 10.81
C GLN A 379 3.94 17.57 11.59
N GLN A 380 3.40 16.55 10.90
CA GLN A 380 2.86 15.36 11.56
C GLN A 380 3.93 14.61 12.36
N MET A 381 5.12 14.45 11.77
CA MET A 381 6.24 13.77 12.41
C MET A 381 6.71 14.57 13.63
N ASP A 382 6.80 15.90 13.53
CA ASP A 382 7.16 16.77 14.65
C ASP A 382 6.15 16.67 15.80
N ALA A 383 4.85 16.70 15.48
CA ALA A 383 3.78 16.52 16.45
C ALA A 383 3.81 15.14 17.13
N ALA A 384 4.33 14.11 16.44
CA ALA A 384 4.48 12.75 16.94
C ALA A 384 5.82 12.50 17.67
N GLY A 385 6.64 13.53 17.88
CA GLY A 385 7.94 13.42 18.56
C GLY A 385 9.09 13.00 17.64
N GLY A 386 9.02 13.35 16.36
CA GLY A 386 10.07 13.14 15.37
C GLY A 386 10.06 11.76 14.70
N VAL A 387 8.91 11.07 14.71
CA VAL A 387 8.71 9.80 13.99
C VAL A 387 7.39 9.82 13.24
N LEU A 388 7.33 9.18 12.07
CA LEU A 388 6.06 8.98 11.36
C LEU A 388 5.35 7.78 12.00
N PRO A 389 4.10 7.94 12.48
CA PRO A 389 3.31 6.81 12.94
C PRO A 389 3.08 5.81 11.79
N GLY A 390 3.24 4.51 12.04
CA GLY A 390 3.12 3.48 10.99
C GLY A 390 1.80 3.55 10.22
N ALA A 391 0.70 3.93 10.89
CA ALA A 391 -0.61 4.08 10.28
C ALA A 391 -0.66 5.11 9.12
N ALA A 392 0.17 6.16 9.14
CA ALA A 392 0.17 7.18 8.09
C ALA A 392 0.64 6.61 6.74
N MET A 393 1.57 5.65 6.76
CA MET A 393 2.00 4.94 5.55
C MET A 393 0.90 4.04 5.01
N ALA A 394 0.16 3.33 5.88
CA ALA A 394 -1.01 2.54 5.46
C ALA A 394 -2.04 3.39 4.71
N GLU A 395 -2.32 4.59 5.24
CA GLU A 395 -3.30 5.49 4.65
C GLU A 395 -2.87 5.92 3.23
N THR A 396 -1.57 6.22 3.03
CA THR A 396 -1.03 6.58 1.71
C THR A 396 -1.09 5.41 0.73
N PHE A 397 -0.67 4.20 1.13
CA PHE A 397 -0.73 3.01 0.27
C PHE A 397 -2.16 2.54 -0.02
N ASN A 398 -3.07 2.62 0.94
CA ASN A 398 -4.49 2.30 0.73
C ASN A 398 -5.14 3.28 -0.25
N ALA A 399 -4.79 4.57 -0.17
CA ALA A 399 -5.24 5.56 -1.14
C ALA A 399 -4.72 5.25 -2.55
N LEU A 400 -3.47 4.79 -2.71
CA LEU A 400 -2.93 4.38 -4.01
C LEU A 400 -3.73 3.25 -4.70
N ARG A 401 -4.41 2.40 -3.92
CA ARG A 401 -5.26 1.30 -4.45
C ARG A 401 -6.63 1.22 -3.79
N ALA A 402 -7.38 2.32 -3.79
CA ALA A 402 -8.69 2.37 -3.13
C ALA A 402 -9.67 1.26 -3.58
N ASN A 403 -9.70 0.89 -4.87
CA ASN A 403 -10.57 -0.20 -5.35
C ASN A 403 -10.26 -1.55 -4.70
N ASP A 404 -8.99 -1.96 -4.72
CA ASP A 404 -8.59 -3.29 -4.27
C ASP A 404 -8.45 -3.37 -2.74
N LEU A 405 -8.05 -2.28 -2.07
CA LEU A 405 -7.69 -2.27 -0.65
C LEU A 405 -8.72 -1.61 0.28
N ILE A 406 -9.66 -0.80 -0.26
CA ILE A 406 -10.72 -0.15 0.52
C ILE A 406 -12.08 -0.76 0.14
N TRP A 407 -12.50 -0.60 -1.12
CA TRP A 407 -13.88 -0.92 -1.52
C TRP A 407 -14.18 -2.42 -1.54
N SER A 408 -13.22 -3.26 -1.95
CA SER A 408 -13.40 -4.71 -1.94
C SER A 408 -13.69 -5.26 -0.52
N PHE A 409 -12.89 -4.83 0.47
CA PHE A 409 -13.05 -5.19 1.87
C PHE A 409 -14.25 -4.51 2.51
N PHE A 410 -14.56 -3.27 2.15
CA PHE A 410 -15.78 -2.59 2.60
C PHE A 410 -17.04 -3.39 2.24
N VAL A 411 -17.15 -3.78 0.97
CA VAL A 411 -18.29 -4.58 0.47
C VAL A 411 -18.31 -5.96 1.14
N SER A 412 -17.16 -6.62 1.23
CA SER A 412 -17.07 -7.95 1.84
C SER A 412 -17.40 -7.97 3.33
N ASN A 413 -16.76 -7.10 4.09
CA ASN A 413 -16.83 -7.11 5.54
C ASN A 413 -18.14 -6.50 6.04
N TYR A 414 -18.60 -5.40 5.44
CA TYR A 414 -19.71 -4.60 6.00
C TYR A 414 -21.04 -4.83 5.29
N LEU A 415 -21.04 -5.00 3.95
CA LEU A 415 -22.29 -5.25 3.24
C LEU A 415 -22.66 -6.73 3.25
N MET A 416 -21.67 -7.63 3.20
CA MET A 416 -21.91 -9.09 3.19
C MET A 416 -21.64 -9.77 4.54
N GLY A 417 -21.07 -9.08 5.53
CA GLY A 417 -20.79 -9.63 6.85
C GLY A 417 -19.84 -10.82 6.83
N LYS A 418 -18.92 -10.85 5.87
CA LYS A 418 -17.88 -11.89 5.78
C LYS A 418 -16.74 -11.54 6.73
N ALA A 419 -16.10 -12.57 7.28
CA ALA A 419 -14.84 -12.39 7.97
C ALA A 419 -13.75 -11.97 6.96
N PRO A 420 -12.80 -11.11 7.36
CA PRO A 420 -11.62 -10.84 6.54
C PRO A 420 -10.85 -12.15 6.30
N PRO A 421 -10.19 -12.32 5.14
CA PRO A 421 -9.43 -13.53 4.86
C PRO A 421 -8.29 -13.71 5.88
N ALA A 422 -8.05 -14.95 6.30
CA ALA A 422 -6.84 -15.32 7.04
C ALA A 422 -5.66 -15.41 6.05
N PHE A 423 -5.18 -14.25 5.60
CA PHE A 423 -4.08 -14.15 4.64
C PHE A 423 -2.87 -13.50 5.32
N ASP A 424 -1.81 -14.27 5.46
CA ASP A 424 -0.55 -13.90 6.13
C ASP A 424 0.07 -12.63 5.55
N LEU A 425 -0.01 -12.42 4.24
CA LEU A 425 0.46 -11.21 3.58
C LEU A 425 -0.24 -9.94 4.09
N LEU A 426 -1.56 -10.00 4.31
CA LEU A 426 -2.32 -8.85 4.80
C LEU A 426 -2.12 -8.63 6.31
N PHE A 427 -1.85 -9.71 7.06
CA PHE A 427 -1.39 -9.61 8.44
C PHE A 427 -0.05 -8.85 8.52
N TRP A 428 0.93 -9.24 7.69
CA TRP A 428 2.21 -8.53 7.58
C TRP A 428 2.05 -7.06 7.16
N ASN A 429 1.20 -6.79 6.17
CA ASN A 429 0.98 -5.44 5.65
C ASN A 429 0.42 -4.50 6.73
N ALA A 430 -0.42 -5.02 7.62
CA ALA A 430 -1.02 -4.26 8.72
C ALA A 430 -0.06 -4.05 9.91
N ASP A 431 1.00 -4.85 10.02
CA ASP A 431 2.00 -4.81 11.09
C ASP A 431 3.15 -3.85 10.75
N GLN A 432 2.79 -2.57 10.73
CA GLN A 432 3.64 -1.48 10.25
C GLN A 432 4.61 -0.98 11.32
N THR A 433 5.72 -0.42 10.87
CA THR A 433 6.73 0.21 11.73
C THR A 433 6.70 1.73 11.58
N ARG A 434 7.24 2.43 12.59
CA ARG A 434 7.47 3.87 12.54
C ARG A 434 8.70 4.16 11.70
N MET A 435 8.84 5.40 11.26
CA MET A 435 10.05 5.86 10.56
C MET A 435 10.63 7.12 11.21
N PRO A 436 11.96 7.20 11.40
CA PRO A 436 12.60 8.41 11.91
C PRO A 436 12.40 9.59 10.95
N LYS A 437 12.20 10.80 11.50
CA LYS A 437 12.06 12.04 10.72
C LYS A 437 13.24 12.29 9.81
N ALA A 438 14.46 12.23 10.34
CA ALA A 438 15.66 12.51 9.55
C ALA A 438 15.75 11.55 8.34
N LEU A 439 15.64 10.24 8.57
CA LEU A 439 15.68 9.24 7.51
C LEU A 439 14.55 9.38 6.50
N HIS A 440 13.31 9.50 6.95
CA HIS A 440 12.16 9.48 6.04
C HIS A 440 12.09 10.74 5.16
N MET A 441 12.34 11.91 5.74
CA MET A 441 12.32 13.15 4.98
C MET A 441 13.46 13.23 3.97
N ASP A 442 14.65 12.75 4.33
CA ASP A 442 15.76 12.66 3.38
C ASP A 442 15.47 11.63 2.29
N TYR A 443 14.85 10.49 2.62
CA TYR A 443 14.43 9.51 1.62
C TYR A 443 13.46 10.11 0.59
N LEU A 444 12.42 10.82 1.04
CA LEU A 444 11.46 11.46 0.13
C LEU A 444 12.12 12.56 -0.72
N ARG A 445 12.96 13.42 -0.12
CA ARG A 445 13.57 14.56 -0.81
C ARG A 445 14.70 14.14 -1.75
N SER A 446 15.60 13.28 -1.30
CA SER A 446 16.80 12.90 -2.03
C SER A 446 16.53 11.78 -3.04
N MET A 447 15.69 10.80 -2.72
CA MET A 447 15.35 9.71 -3.65
C MET A 447 14.19 10.09 -4.56
N TYR A 448 12.96 10.17 -4.05
CA TYR A 448 11.79 10.45 -4.92
C TYR A 448 11.79 11.87 -5.51
N GLY A 449 12.25 12.87 -4.76
CA GLY A 449 12.27 14.26 -5.20
C GLY A 449 13.36 14.53 -6.24
N ARG A 450 14.63 14.33 -5.85
CA ARG A 450 15.81 14.68 -6.67
C ARG A 450 16.39 13.53 -7.48
N ASN A 451 16.05 12.28 -7.15
CA ASN A 451 16.66 11.08 -7.72
C ASN A 451 18.19 11.09 -7.59
N ALA A 452 18.68 11.51 -6.42
CA ALA A 452 20.09 11.81 -6.17
C ALA A 452 20.98 10.56 -6.26
N LEU A 453 20.47 9.38 -5.89
CA LEU A 453 21.26 8.15 -5.87
C LEU A 453 21.68 7.70 -7.27
N SER A 454 20.74 7.62 -8.22
CA SER A 454 21.06 7.24 -9.61
C SER A 454 21.87 8.30 -10.36
N LYS A 455 21.74 9.57 -9.97
CA LYS A 455 22.49 10.70 -10.55
C LYS A 455 23.91 10.86 -9.98
N GLY A 456 24.28 10.11 -8.95
CA GLY A 456 25.57 10.27 -8.27
C GLY A 456 25.70 11.58 -7.50
N GLU A 457 24.58 12.08 -6.96
CA GLU A 457 24.49 13.32 -6.16
C GLU A 457 24.18 13.02 -4.68
N PHE A 458 23.90 11.76 -4.34
CA PHE A 458 23.57 11.36 -2.97
C PHE A 458 24.84 11.24 -2.12
N GLU A 459 24.83 11.91 -0.97
CA GLU A 459 25.90 11.85 0.03
C GLU A 459 25.47 10.96 1.20
N ILE A 460 26.32 10.00 1.57
CA ILE A 460 26.12 9.13 2.72
C ILE A 460 27.48 8.76 3.30
N GLY A 461 27.62 8.75 4.62
CA GLY A 461 28.90 8.48 5.29
C GLY A 461 30.00 9.50 4.96
N GLY A 462 29.63 10.73 4.59
CA GLY A 462 30.55 11.79 4.18
C GLY A 462 31.17 11.61 2.78
N LEU A 463 30.62 10.70 1.96
CA LEU A 463 31.03 10.48 0.57
C LEU A 463 29.84 10.63 -0.37
N THR A 464 30.05 11.30 -1.50
CA THR A 464 29.11 11.23 -2.63
C THR A 464 29.26 9.87 -3.31
N VAL A 465 28.20 9.07 -3.30
CA VAL A 465 28.25 7.70 -3.81
C VAL A 465 27.94 7.63 -5.30
N ASP A 466 28.67 6.75 -6.01
CA ASP A 466 28.52 6.50 -7.45
C ASP A 466 28.25 5.02 -7.68
N LEU A 467 27.01 4.70 -8.07
CA LEU A 467 26.58 3.32 -8.35
C LEU A 467 27.42 2.65 -9.45
N SER A 468 28.02 3.42 -10.37
CA SER A 468 28.86 2.87 -11.45
C SER A 468 30.17 2.26 -10.94
N LYS A 469 30.56 2.54 -9.68
CA LYS A 469 31.74 1.95 -9.04
C LYS A 469 31.48 0.56 -8.46
N VAL A 470 30.23 0.11 -8.40
CA VAL A 470 29.88 -1.22 -7.91
C VAL A 470 30.15 -2.26 -9.00
N THR A 471 31.26 -3.02 -8.86
CA THR A 471 31.70 -3.99 -9.87
C THR A 471 31.49 -5.46 -9.47
N ILE A 472 30.91 -5.72 -8.31
CA ILE A 472 30.58 -7.09 -7.87
C ILE A 472 29.42 -7.67 -8.71
N PRO A 473 29.25 -9.00 -8.77
CA PRO A 473 28.08 -9.60 -9.38
C PRO A 473 26.77 -9.13 -8.71
N LEU A 474 25.82 -8.69 -9.53
CA LEU A 474 24.50 -8.23 -9.11
C LEU A 474 23.40 -9.07 -9.76
N TYR A 475 22.39 -9.45 -8.97
CA TYR A 475 21.14 -10.04 -9.48
C TYR A 475 19.98 -9.10 -9.16
N PHE A 476 19.08 -8.89 -10.13
CA PHE A 476 17.90 -8.04 -9.98
C PHE A 476 16.63 -8.84 -10.23
N GLN A 477 15.70 -8.78 -9.29
CA GLN A 477 14.37 -9.32 -9.43
C GLN A 477 13.36 -8.19 -9.32
N ALA A 478 12.50 -8.09 -10.33
CA ALA A 478 11.34 -7.22 -10.35
C ALA A 478 10.11 -8.04 -10.78
N SER A 479 8.93 -7.66 -10.28
CA SER A 479 7.68 -8.32 -10.61
C SER A 479 6.99 -7.58 -11.76
N ARG A 480 6.51 -8.31 -12.77
CA ARG A 480 5.88 -7.72 -13.98
C ARG A 480 4.62 -6.89 -13.65
N GLU A 481 3.88 -7.32 -12.64
CA GLU A 481 2.64 -6.68 -12.20
C GLU A 481 2.86 -5.93 -10.87
N ASP A 482 4.09 -5.49 -10.62
CA ASP A 482 4.38 -4.54 -9.54
C ASP A 482 3.92 -3.14 -9.95
N HIS A 483 3.31 -2.43 -9.01
CA HIS A 483 2.93 -1.02 -9.21
C HIS A 483 3.48 -0.12 -8.09
N ILE A 484 4.32 -0.67 -7.22
CA ILE A 484 4.96 0.02 -6.09
C ILE A 484 6.34 0.48 -6.51
#